data_AF-A0A969F2Z5-F1
#
_entry.id   AF-A0A969F2Z5-F1
#
_cell.length_a   1.000
_cell.length_b   1.000
_cell.length_c   1.000
_cell.angle_alpha   90.00
_cell.angle_beta   90.00
_cell.angle_gamma   90.00
#
_symmetry.space_group_name_H-M   'P 1'
#
loop_
_entity.id
_entity.type
_entity.pdbx_description
1 polymer ?
#
loop_
_entity_poly.entity_id
_entity_poly.type
_entity_poly.pdbx_seq_one_letter_code
_entity_poly.pdbx_strand_id
1 'polypeptide(L)'
;MAEPGYRKGVAMGGDLSARPAAAKAPVFMIAALRDPREAPLQRIQIIKGWLDGTPQEAVFDAACSNGQPPNAQTHRCDFAGVDFEPDVCAPREASGAAELRVRWQDPDFDPAQRAFYYVRVLQIPTCRWSTYDAARSGMAVPAHLPRTIQERAITSPIWYTPQLTRSQP
;
A
#
# COMPACT_ATOMS: atom_id res chain seq x y z
N MET A 1 16.48 5.06 -10.04
CA MET A 1 16.05 4.19 -8.92
C MET A 1 16.07 2.71 -9.28
N ALA A 2 15.65 2.33 -10.50
CA ALA A 2 15.56 0.94 -10.91
C ALA A 2 16.90 0.18 -10.96
N GLU A 3 17.94 0.76 -11.57
CA GLU A 3 19.23 0.06 -11.78
C GLU A 3 19.94 -0.42 -10.50
N PRO A 4 20.11 0.41 -9.45
CA PRO A 4 20.69 -0.06 -8.20
C PRO A 4 19.83 -1.12 -7.50
N GLY A 5 18.50 -1.01 -7.63
CA GLY A 5 17.54 -1.96 -7.09
C GLY A 5 17.62 -3.32 -7.78
N TYR A 6 17.71 -3.37 -9.10
CA TYR A 6 17.84 -4.63 -9.83
C TYR A 6 19.19 -5.32 -9.60
N ARG A 7 20.28 -4.57 -9.39
CA ARG A 7 21.60 -5.16 -9.15
C ARG A 7 21.82 -5.66 -7.73
N LYS A 8 21.17 -5.06 -6.72
CA LYS A 8 21.46 -5.32 -5.29
C LYS A 8 20.23 -5.63 -4.44
N GLY A 9 19.02 -5.51 -5.00
CA GLY A 9 17.77 -5.69 -4.30
C GLY A 9 17.15 -7.07 -4.53
N VAL A 10 16.15 -7.38 -3.71
CA VAL A 10 15.30 -8.55 -3.87
C VAL A 10 14.02 -8.11 -4.55
N ALA A 11 13.63 -8.80 -5.61
CA ALA A 11 12.39 -8.51 -6.33
C ALA A 11 11.16 -8.92 -5.50
N MET A 12 10.00 -8.35 -5.83
CA MET A 12 8.72 -8.79 -5.26
C MET A 12 8.54 -10.29 -5.47
N GLY A 13 8.08 -11.02 -4.46
CA GLY A 13 8.00 -12.49 -4.48
C GLY A 13 9.25 -13.22 -3.98
N GLY A 14 10.36 -12.51 -3.72
CA GLY A 14 11.61 -13.09 -3.25
C GLY A 14 11.73 -13.22 -1.72
N ASP A 15 12.89 -13.71 -1.27
CA ASP A 15 13.28 -13.76 0.14
C ASP A 15 14.47 -12.81 0.39
N LEU A 16 14.28 -11.90 1.33
CA LEU A 16 15.32 -11.04 1.88
C LEU A 16 16.21 -11.87 2.80
N SER A 17 17.43 -12.10 2.33
CA SER A 17 18.44 -12.85 3.05
C SER A 17 18.62 -12.32 4.46
N ALA A 18 18.78 -13.27 5.38
CA ALA A 18 19.00 -13.01 6.78
C ALA A 18 20.15 -12.03 7.01
N ARG A 19 19.90 -11.01 7.83
CA ARG A 19 20.88 -9.97 8.14
C ARG A 19 21.49 -10.18 9.53
N PRO A 20 22.72 -9.70 9.79
CA PRO A 20 23.28 -9.68 11.15
C PRO A 20 22.35 -8.97 12.13
N ALA A 21 22.41 -9.32 13.42
CA ALA A 21 21.54 -8.72 14.44
C ALA A 21 21.64 -7.18 14.55
N ALA A 22 22.80 -6.60 14.20
CA ALA A 22 23.01 -5.15 14.16
C ALA A 22 22.58 -4.48 12.83
N ALA A 23 21.93 -5.23 11.93
CA ALA A 23 21.61 -4.70 10.61
C ALA A 23 20.47 -3.69 10.65
N LYS A 24 20.59 -2.67 9.80
CA LYS A 24 19.52 -1.71 9.56
C LYS A 24 18.33 -2.39 8.88
N ALA A 25 17.14 -1.89 9.20
CA ALA A 25 15.88 -2.29 8.59
C ALA A 25 15.93 -2.32 7.05
N PRO A 26 15.20 -3.24 6.42
CA PRO A 26 15.11 -3.32 4.97
C PRO A 26 14.56 -2.00 4.40
N VAL A 27 15.06 -1.65 3.22
CA VAL A 27 14.63 -0.47 2.48
C VAL A 27 13.88 -0.95 1.24
N PHE A 28 12.65 -0.47 1.09
CA PHE A 28 11.80 -0.77 -0.04
C PHE A 28 11.77 0.44 -0.98
N MET A 29 12.01 0.18 -2.26
CA MET A 29 11.82 1.17 -3.32
C MET A 29 10.57 0.79 -4.09
N ILE A 30 9.59 1.67 -4.10
CA ILE A 30 8.27 1.41 -4.67
C ILE A 30 7.96 2.50 -5.68
N ALA A 31 7.44 2.09 -6.84
CA ALA A 31 6.90 2.97 -7.85
C ALA A 31 5.56 2.42 -8.31
N ALA A 32 4.58 3.29 -8.46
CA ALA A 32 3.25 2.95 -8.95
C ALA A 32 2.78 4.03 -9.93
N LEU A 33 2.19 3.60 -11.04
CA LEU A 33 1.62 4.44 -12.08
C LEU A 33 0.12 4.12 -12.18
N ARG A 34 -0.70 5.16 -12.35
CA ARG A 34 -2.13 4.95 -12.62
C ARG A 34 -2.34 4.31 -13.99
N ASP A 35 -3.45 3.58 -14.16
CA ASP A 35 -3.97 3.29 -15.49
C ASP A 35 -4.50 4.60 -16.11
N PRO A 36 -4.16 4.95 -17.36
CA PRO A 36 -4.65 6.15 -18.03
C PRO A 36 -6.18 6.27 -18.10
N ARG A 37 -6.92 5.16 -17.97
CA ARG A 37 -8.39 5.10 -18.04
C ARG A 37 -9.08 5.01 -16.68
N GLU A 38 -8.32 4.94 -15.58
CA GLU A 38 -8.87 4.80 -14.23
C GLU A 38 -8.61 6.02 -13.35
N ALA A 39 -9.17 5.98 -12.14
CA ALA A 39 -8.96 7.01 -11.14
C ALA A 39 -7.48 7.19 -10.77
N PRO A 40 -7.06 8.42 -10.41
CA PRO A 40 -5.72 8.67 -9.89
C PRO A 40 -5.40 7.84 -8.64
N LEU A 41 -4.11 7.63 -8.38
CA LEU A 41 -3.64 6.96 -7.16
C LEU A 41 -3.93 7.81 -5.93
N GLN A 42 -4.43 7.19 -4.87
CA GLN A 42 -4.62 7.81 -3.55
C GLN A 42 -3.40 7.60 -2.65
N ARG A 43 -2.89 6.35 -2.57
CA ARG A 43 -1.73 6.01 -1.72
C ARG A 43 -1.03 4.71 -2.10
N ILE A 44 0.21 4.60 -1.62
CA ILE A 44 0.95 3.34 -1.50
C ILE A 44 0.94 2.93 -0.03
N GLN A 45 0.61 1.68 0.24
CA GLN A 45 0.73 1.06 1.56
C GLN A 45 1.71 -0.11 1.51
N ILE A 46 2.35 -0.38 2.65
CA ILE A 46 3.11 -1.59 2.91
C ILE A 46 2.40 -2.31 4.05
N ILE A 47 2.09 -3.58 3.80
CA ILE A 47 1.49 -4.46 4.78
C ILE A 47 2.58 -5.41 5.26
N LYS A 48 2.84 -5.38 6.56
CA LYS A 48 3.79 -6.26 7.25
C LYS A 48 2.99 -7.30 8.01
N GLY A 49 3.33 -8.57 7.83
CA GLY A 49 2.81 -9.67 8.65
C GLY A 49 3.93 -10.44 9.33
N TRP A 50 3.69 -10.88 10.57
CA TRP A 50 4.65 -11.65 11.37
C TRP A 50 3.93 -12.57 12.36
N LEU A 51 4.70 -13.34 13.12
CA LEU A 51 4.21 -14.22 14.18
C LEU A 51 4.85 -13.85 15.51
N ASP A 52 4.03 -13.74 16.56
CA ASP A 52 4.43 -13.54 17.95
C ASP A 52 3.78 -14.57 18.90
N GLY A 53 3.57 -15.78 18.37
CA GLY A 53 2.67 -16.79 18.95
C GLY A 53 1.28 -16.73 18.32
N THR A 54 0.86 -15.56 17.83
CA THR A 54 -0.32 -15.38 16.98
C THR A 54 0.02 -14.63 15.68
N PRO A 55 -0.78 -14.75 14.61
CA PRO A 55 -0.62 -13.94 13.42
C PRO A 55 -0.87 -12.46 13.72
N GLN A 56 0.09 -11.62 13.34
CA GLN A 56 0.01 -10.17 13.45
C GLN A 56 0.08 -9.51 12.07
N GLU A 57 -0.59 -8.38 11.91
CA GLU A 57 -0.53 -7.54 10.73
C GLU A 57 -0.43 -6.05 11.12
N ALA A 58 0.43 -5.30 10.45
CA ALA A 58 0.46 -3.85 10.49
C ALA A 58 0.42 -3.26 9.09
N VAL A 59 -0.28 -2.13 8.97
CA VAL A 59 -0.46 -1.40 7.71
C VAL A 59 0.19 -0.04 7.84
N PHE A 60 1.16 0.23 6.98
CA PHE A 60 1.85 1.50 6.90
C PHE A 60 1.49 2.17 5.58
N ASP A 61 0.96 3.39 5.63
CA ASP A 61 0.95 4.23 4.44
C ASP A 61 2.39 4.68 4.20
N ALA A 62 2.89 4.46 2.99
CA ALA A 62 4.26 4.80 2.60
C ALA A 62 4.31 6.10 1.78
N ALA A 63 3.29 6.36 0.95
CA ALA A 63 3.17 7.58 0.17
C ALA A 63 1.71 8.02 0.03
N CYS A 64 1.48 9.33 0.15
CA CYS A 64 0.18 9.95 0.07
C CYS A 64 0.10 10.83 -1.20
N SER A 65 -1.04 10.78 -1.89
CA SER A 65 -1.25 11.56 -3.12
C SER A 65 -1.32 13.07 -2.94
N ASN A 66 -1.60 13.56 -1.73
CA ASN A 66 -1.52 14.99 -1.38
C ASN A 66 -0.08 15.49 -1.17
N GLY A 67 0.93 14.64 -1.38
CA GLY A 67 2.35 14.99 -1.24
C GLY A 67 2.83 15.13 0.22
N GLN A 68 1.94 14.98 1.21
CA GLN A 68 2.32 15.02 2.61
C GLN A 68 2.87 13.66 3.06
N PRO A 69 3.83 13.63 3.99
CA PRO A 69 4.25 12.38 4.60
C PRO A 69 3.12 11.79 5.46
N PRO A 70 3.03 10.46 5.59
CA PRO A 70 2.17 9.81 6.57
C PRO A 70 2.45 10.33 7.99
N ASN A 71 1.43 10.36 8.83
CA ASN A 71 1.59 10.72 10.24
C ASN A 71 2.56 9.74 10.92
N ALA A 72 3.50 10.26 11.72
CA ALA A 72 4.57 9.46 12.30
C ALA A 72 4.11 8.49 13.39
N GLN A 73 2.98 8.76 14.05
CA GLN A 73 2.44 7.94 15.13
C GLN A 73 1.43 6.90 14.63
N THR A 74 0.56 7.28 13.69
CA THR A 74 -0.47 6.37 13.16
C THR A 74 -0.01 5.63 11.91
N HIS A 75 1.07 6.09 11.27
CA HIS A 75 1.54 5.64 9.97
C HIS A 75 0.48 5.76 8.86
N ARG A 76 -0.49 6.66 9.03
CA ARG A 76 -1.57 6.87 8.06
C ARG A 76 -1.46 8.22 7.37
N CYS A 77 -1.83 8.26 6.09
CA CYS A 77 -2.06 9.48 5.36
C CYS A 77 -3.32 10.19 5.87
N ASP A 78 -3.27 11.52 5.93
CA ASP A 78 -4.46 12.34 6.04
C ASP A 78 -5.01 12.62 4.63
N PHE A 79 -6.29 12.32 4.41
CA PHE A 79 -6.99 12.57 3.14
C PHE A 79 -8.10 13.60 3.29
N ALA A 80 -8.05 14.48 4.28
CA ALA A 80 -8.92 15.64 4.33
C ALA A 80 -8.89 16.37 2.97
N GLY A 81 -10.03 16.39 2.27
CA GLY A 81 -10.17 17.00 0.94
C GLY A 81 -9.74 16.15 -0.27
N VAL A 82 -9.14 14.97 -0.07
CA VAL A 82 -8.87 14.00 -1.16
C VAL A 82 -9.97 12.97 -1.18
N ASP A 83 -10.90 13.13 -2.10
CA ASP A 83 -12.18 12.42 -2.01
C ASP A 83 -12.85 12.26 -3.39
N PHE A 84 -13.83 11.37 -3.45
CA PHE A 84 -14.63 11.09 -4.63
C PHE A 84 -16.02 11.68 -4.44
N GLU A 85 -16.54 12.38 -5.44
CA GLU A 85 -17.90 12.93 -5.41
C GLU A 85 -18.89 11.88 -5.96
N PRO A 86 -19.68 11.21 -5.11
CA PRO A 86 -20.48 10.07 -5.55
C PRO A 86 -21.64 10.46 -6.47
N ASP A 87 -22.10 11.71 -6.39
CA ASP A 87 -23.26 12.18 -7.14
C ASP A 87 -22.93 12.49 -8.61
N VAL A 88 -21.69 12.86 -8.91
CA VAL A 88 -21.20 13.09 -10.29
C VAL A 88 -20.26 11.98 -10.78
N CYS A 89 -20.03 10.96 -9.95
CA CYS A 89 -19.14 9.84 -10.23
C CYS A 89 -17.73 10.25 -10.67
N ALA A 90 -17.17 11.29 -10.05
CA ALA A 90 -15.85 11.82 -10.39
C ALA A 90 -15.00 12.05 -9.14
N PRO A 91 -13.66 11.87 -9.21
CA PRO A 91 -12.75 12.42 -8.22
C PRO A 91 -12.96 13.94 -8.09
N ARG A 92 -12.82 14.50 -6.87
CA ARG A 92 -12.73 15.96 -6.72
C ARG A 92 -11.58 16.51 -7.56
N GLU A 93 -11.73 17.74 -8.04
CA GLU A 93 -10.66 18.40 -8.81
C GLU A 93 -9.33 18.39 -8.05
N ALA A 94 -8.24 18.20 -8.80
CA ALA A 94 -6.87 18.11 -8.28
C ALA A 94 -6.61 17.02 -7.21
N SER A 95 -7.52 16.06 -7.02
CA SER A 95 -7.29 14.94 -6.10
C SER A 95 -6.48 13.82 -6.76
N GLY A 96 -5.54 13.27 -5.99
CA GLY A 96 -4.80 12.06 -6.36
C GLY A 96 -3.54 12.32 -7.18
N ALA A 97 -2.83 11.23 -7.52
CA ALA A 97 -1.56 11.31 -8.24
C ALA A 97 -1.55 10.39 -9.47
N ALA A 98 -0.93 10.84 -10.56
CA ALA A 98 -0.68 9.99 -11.73
C ALA A 98 0.43 8.96 -11.46
N GLU A 99 1.37 9.30 -10.59
CA GLU A 99 2.48 8.46 -10.19
C GLU A 99 2.80 8.66 -8.71
N LEU A 100 3.10 7.58 -8.00
CA LEU A 100 3.65 7.62 -6.64
C LEU A 100 4.98 6.87 -6.62
N ARG A 101 6.00 7.48 -6.02
CA ARG A 101 7.32 6.89 -5.82
C ARG A 101 7.78 7.11 -4.41
N VAL A 102 8.31 6.08 -3.76
CA VAL A 102 8.75 6.17 -2.38
C VAL A 102 9.89 5.23 -2.07
N ARG A 103 10.77 5.70 -1.19
CA ARG A 103 11.73 4.88 -0.45
C ARG A 103 11.23 4.77 0.99
N TRP A 104 10.84 3.57 1.41
CA TRP A 104 10.29 3.31 2.74
C TRP A 104 11.20 2.37 3.52
N GLN A 105 11.24 2.52 4.84
CA GLN A 105 11.99 1.69 5.75
C GLN A 105 11.09 1.34 6.94
N ASP A 106 11.11 0.07 7.35
CA ASP A 106 10.29 -0.43 8.46
C ASP A 106 10.73 0.22 9.79
N PRO A 107 9.87 1.01 10.45
CA PRO A 107 10.20 1.66 11.73
C PRO A 107 10.31 0.64 12.87
N ASP A 108 9.63 -0.49 12.76
CA ASP A 108 9.48 -1.50 13.82
C ASP A 108 10.16 -2.81 13.43
N PHE A 109 11.25 -2.73 12.68
CA PHE A 109 11.97 -3.91 12.19
C PHE A 109 12.68 -4.65 13.32
N ASP A 110 12.34 -5.93 13.49
CA ASP A 110 13.08 -6.85 14.34
C ASP A 110 13.88 -7.84 13.46
N PRO A 111 15.23 -7.82 13.49
CA PRO A 111 16.07 -8.71 12.71
C PRO A 111 15.96 -10.18 13.12
N ALA A 112 15.47 -10.50 14.32
CA ALA A 112 15.27 -11.85 14.81
C ALA A 112 13.88 -12.42 14.44
N GLN A 113 12.96 -11.57 14.00
CA GLN A 113 11.58 -11.96 13.71
C GLN A 113 11.40 -12.31 12.23
N ARG A 114 10.77 -13.45 11.96
CA ARG A 114 10.30 -13.78 10.62
C ARG A 114 9.12 -12.89 10.27
N ALA A 115 9.18 -12.24 9.11
CA ALA A 115 8.12 -11.36 8.62
C ALA A 115 7.95 -11.51 7.11
N PHE A 116 6.83 -11.03 6.59
CA PHE A 116 6.65 -10.81 5.16
C PHE A 116 6.06 -9.42 4.92
N TYR A 117 6.34 -8.87 3.74
CA TYR A 117 5.93 -7.54 3.34
C TYR A 117 5.30 -7.61 1.96
N TYR A 118 4.13 -7.00 1.76
CA TYR A 118 3.61 -6.77 0.42
C TYR A 118 3.14 -5.32 0.28
N VAL A 119 3.19 -4.81 -0.95
CA VAL A 119 2.73 -3.48 -1.28
C VAL A 119 1.27 -3.57 -1.71
N ARG A 120 0.45 -2.63 -1.21
CA ARG A 120 -0.91 -2.39 -1.68
C ARG A 120 -1.02 -0.94 -2.16
N VAL A 121 -1.37 -0.75 -3.42
CA VAL A 121 -1.63 0.57 -4.00
C VAL A 121 -3.13 0.76 -4.08
N LEU A 122 -3.63 1.92 -3.66
CA LEU A 122 -5.04 2.26 -3.68
C LEU A 122 -5.27 3.47 -4.57
N GLN A 123 -6.30 3.40 -5.40
CA GLN A 123 -6.81 4.53 -6.16
C GLN A 123 -7.75 5.38 -5.32
N ILE A 124 -8.07 6.59 -5.78
CA ILE A 124 -9.25 7.30 -5.28
C ILE A 124 -10.48 6.42 -5.54
N PRO A 125 -11.47 6.37 -4.63
CA PRO A 125 -12.69 5.62 -4.88
C PRO A 125 -13.34 5.97 -6.22
N THR A 126 -14.06 5.03 -6.81
CA THR A 126 -14.82 5.19 -8.06
C THR A 126 -16.26 4.76 -7.84
N CYS A 127 -17.16 5.13 -8.75
CA CYS A 127 -18.55 4.69 -8.68
C CYS A 127 -18.63 3.17 -8.91
N ARG A 128 -19.46 2.52 -8.11
CA ARG A 128 -19.80 1.12 -8.34
C ARG A 128 -20.69 1.00 -9.58
N TRP A 129 -20.66 -0.15 -10.27
CA TRP A 129 -21.57 -0.45 -11.38
C TRP A 129 -23.04 -0.14 -11.06
N SER A 130 -23.51 -0.50 -9.86
CA SER A 130 -24.90 -0.21 -9.41
C SER A 130 -25.23 1.28 -9.37
N THR A 131 -24.24 2.14 -9.14
CA THR A 131 -24.42 3.60 -9.17
C THR A 131 -24.54 4.10 -10.60
N TYR A 132 -23.72 3.59 -11.52
CA TYR A 132 -23.86 3.90 -12.96
C TYR A 132 -25.21 3.44 -13.52
N ASP A 133 -25.67 2.26 -13.14
CA ASP A 133 -26.93 1.68 -13.59
C ASP A 133 -28.15 2.47 -13.09
N ALA A 134 -28.15 2.84 -11.81
CA ALA A 134 -29.18 3.68 -11.22
C ALA A 134 -29.26 5.06 -11.89
N ALA A 135 -28.11 5.71 -12.13
CA ALA A 135 -28.04 7.00 -12.82
C ALA A 135 -28.56 6.92 -14.26
N ARG A 136 -28.20 5.87 -15.02
CA ARG A 136 -28.71 5.64 -16.38
C ARG A 136 -30.20 5.38 -16.43
N SER A 137 -30.73 4.74 -15.39
CA SER A 137 -32.16 4.38 -15.28
C SER A 137 -33.02 5.46 -14.61
N GLY A 138 -32.42 6.58 -14.18
CA GLY A 138 -33.14 7.62 -13.44
C GLY A 138 -33.66 7.17 -12.07
N MET A 139 -33.08 6.11 -11.50
CA MET A 139 -33.45 5.55 -10.20
C MET A 139 -32.46 5.96 -9.11
N ALA A 140 -32.92 5.94 -7.86
CA ALA A 140 -32.02 6.08 -6.73
C ALA A 140 -31.24 4.79 -6.47
N VAL A 141 -29.96 4.89 -6.08
CA VAL A 141 -29.18 3.74 -5.62
C VAL A 141 -29.81 3.21 -4.31
N PRO A 142 -30.14 1.90 -4.21
CA PRO A 142 -30.67 1.32 -2.99
C PRO A 142 -29.76 1.59 -1.78
N ALA A 143 -30.35 1.98 -0.64
CA ALA A 143 -29.59 2.43 0.54
C ALA A 143 -28.65 1.37 1.14
N HIS A 144 -28.91 0.08 0.90
CA HIS A 144 -28.07 -1.02 1.37
C HIS A 144 -26.86 -1.30 0.47
N LEU A 145 -26.77 -0.66 -0.71
CA LEU A 145 -25.67 -0.85 -1.65
C LEU A 145 -24.64 0.29 -1.50
N PRO A 146 -23.34 -0.04 -1.43
CA PRO A 146 -22.31 0.99 -1.47
C PRO A 146 -22.33 1.70 -2.82
N ARG A 147 -22.28 3.04 -2.79
CA ARG A 147 -22.25 3.87 -4.01
C ARG A 147 -20.90 3.82 -4.72
N THR A 148 -19.84 3.56 -3.97
CA THR A 148 -18.45 3.59 -4.45
C THR A 148 -17.74 2.28 -4.16
N ILE A 149 -16.66 2.05 -4.88
CA ILE A 149 -15.67 1.01 -4.65
C ILE A 149 -14.28 1.63 -4.64
N GLN A 150 -13.30 0.95 -4.06
CA GLN A 150 -11.92 1.39 -4.10
C GLN A 150 -11.05 0.27 -4.66
N GLU A 151 -10.54 0.52 -5.86
CA GLU A 151 -9.65 -0.41 -6.55
C GLU A 151 -8.30 -0.49 -5.86
N ARG A 152 -7.71 -1.69 -5.93
CA ARG A 152 -6.43 -1.99 -5.30
C ARG A 152 -5.56 -2.86 -6.19
N ALA A 153 -4.27 -2.54 -6.24
CA ALA A 153 -3.25 -3.45 -6.75
C ALA A 153 -2.43 -3.98 -5.57
N ILE A 154 -2.12 -5.28 -5.57
CA ILE A 154 -1.27 -5.92 -4.58
C ILE A 154 -0.10 -6.61 -5.27
N THR A 155 1.07 -6.56 -4.64
CA THR A 155 2.27 -7.27 -5.13
C THR A 155 2.41 -8.63 -4.48
N SER A 156 3.18 -9.53 -5.09
CA SER A 156 3.68 -10.72 -4.41
C SER A 156 4.48 -10.34 -3.15
N PRO A 157 4.38 -11.10 -2.05
CA PRO A 157 5.07 -10.78 -0.81
C PRO A 157 6.58 -10.97 -0.95
N ILE A 158 7.35 -10.13 -0.29
CA ILE A 158 8.76 -10.34 -0.01
C ILE A 158 8.85 -10.94 1.39
N TRP A 159 9.50 -12.09 1.51
CA TRP A 159 9.72 -12.76 2.78
C TRP A 159 10.99 -12.25 3.44
N TYR A 160 11.04 -12.23 4.76
CA TYR A 160 12.26 -12.02 5.54
C TYR A 160 12.46 -13.22 6.47
N THR A 161 13.54 -13.93 6.23
CA THR A 161 13.93 -15.08 7.04
C THR A 161 15.13 -14.70 7.93
N PRO A 162 14.99 -14.67 9.27
CA PRO A 162 16.09 -14.33 10.18
C PRO A 162 17.16 -15.42 10.22
N GLN A 163 18.38 -15.09 10.66
CA GLN A 163 19.41 -16.11 10.87
C GLN A 163 19.00 -16.95 12.08
N LEU A 164 18.89 -18.27 11.89
CA LEU A 164 18.73 -19.18 13.02
C LEU A 164 20.03 -19.14 13.83
N THR A 165 19.99 -18.52 15.00
CA THR A 165 20.98 -18.82 16.04
C THR A 165 20.79 -20.28 16.43
N ARG A 166 21.63 -21.17 15.90
CA ARG A 166 21.79 -22.50 16.49
C ARG A 166 22.32 -22.30 17.91
N SER A 167 21.48 -22.52 18.92
CA SER A 167 21.99 -22.94 20.21
C SER A 167 22.73 -24.25 19.98
N GLN A 168 24.06 -24.21 20.00
CA GLN A 168 24.85 -25.43 20.15
C GLN A 168 24.57 -26.02 21.55
N PRO A 169 24.51 -27.35 21.67
CA PRO A 169 24.19 -28.04 22.92
C PRO A 169 25.23 -27.83 24.02
#